data_AF-A0A1I9XV96-F1
#
_entry.id   AF-A0A1I9XV96-F1
#
_cell.length_a   1.000
_cell.length_b   1.000
_cell.length_c   1.000
_cell.angle_alpha   90.00
_cell.angle_beta   90.00
_cell.angle_gamma   90.00
#
_symmetry.space_group_name_H-M   'P 1'
#
loop_
_entity.id
_entity.type
_entity.pdbx_description
1 polymer ?
#
loop_
_entity_poly.entity_id
_entity_poly.type
_entity_poly.pdbx_seq_one_letter_code
_entity_poly.pdbx_strand_id
1 'polypeptide(L)'
;MKSALNLLLPRDKHDTDAAEALVALGWEKLERVMPQILEWMQDINWPVAAIFRPFLVAQGARLAPCLKPIFAGDDDIWKYNILAGIVLQSPELASAISAELERLVRSPTSGERQECVTEQAEEILASWTGRPVAAGSGQSVDPR
;
A
#
# COMPACT_ATOMS: atom_id res chain seq x y z
N MET A 1 0.29 -27.59 -0.85
CA MET A 1 1.55 -27.84 -0.10
C MET A 1 1.96 -26.54 0.55
N LYS A 2 2.18 -26.52 1.88
CA LYS A 2 2.74 -25.34 2.55
C LYS A 2 4.20 -25.20 2.10
N SER A 3 4.56 -24.09 1.47
CA SER A 3 5.96 -23.80 1.14
C SER A 3 6.79 -23.77 2.41
N ALA A 4 8.03 -24.29 2.39
CA ALA A 4 8.94 -24.24 3.55
C ALA A 4 9.16 -22.79 4.06
N LEU A 5 8.99 -21.80 3.17
CA LEU A 5 9.03 -20.38 3.49
C LEU A 5 7.91 -19.92 4.43
N ASN A 6 6.74 -20.59 4.45
CA ASN A 6 5.66 -20.23 5.38
C ASN A 6 6.03 -20.53 6.83
N LEU A 7 7.00 -21.42 7.07
CA LEU A 7 7.53 -21.71 8.41
C LEU A 7 8.52 -20.64 8.89
N LEU A 8 8.98 -19.77 7.99
CA LEU A 8 9.90 -18.67 8.27
C LEU A 8 9.16 -17.33 8.45
N LEU A 9 7.84 -17.29 8.27
CA LEU A 9 7.03 -16.10 8.54
C LEU A 9 7.11 -15.72 10.02
N PRO A 10 7.04 -14.41 10.35
CA PRO A 10 6.93 -13.96 11.73
C PRO A 10 5.79 -14.68 12.45
N ARG A 11 5.99 -15.01 13.71
CA ARG A 11 4.96 -15.71 14.52
C ARG A 11 3.97 -14.74 15.17
N ASP A 12 4.40 -13.52 15.40
CA ASP A 12 3.61 -12.43 15.95
C ASP A 12 4.17 -11.07 15.51
N LYS A 13 3.45 -9.99 15.85
CA LYS A 13 3.77 -8.62 15.43
C LYS A 13 5.13 -8.09 15.94
N HIS A 14 5.75 -8.74 16.93
CA HIS A 14 7.05 -8.39 17.49
C HIS A 14 8.18 -9.31 17.02
N ASP A 15 7.91 -10.33 16.20
CA ASP A 15 8.91 -11.29 15.69
C ASP A 15 9.74 -10.68 14.55
N THR A 16 10.47 -9.60 14.86
CA THR A 16 11.27 -8.82 13.92
C THR A 16 12.47 -9.60 13.39
N ASP A 17 13.06 -10.49 14.20
CA ASP A 17 14.18 -11.33 13.78
C ASP A 17 13.81 -12.23 12.60
N ALA A 18 12.60 -12.81 12.63
CA ALA A 18 12.09 -13.61 11.52
C ALA A 18 11.83 -12.76 10.27
N ALA A 19 11.29 -11.54 10.45
CA ALA A 19 11.09 -10.60 9.36
C ALA A 19 12.41 -10.19 8.69
N GLU A 20 13.45 -9.90 9.48
CA GLU A 20 14.79 -9.55 8.98
C GLU A 20 15.42 -10.72 8.22
N ALA A 21 15.34 -11.93 8.79
CA ALA A 21 15.85 -13.14 8.15
C ALA A 21 15.16 -13.41 6.81
N LEU A 22 13.85 -13.15 6.71
CA LEU A 22 13.11 -13.25 5.45
C LEU A 22 13.58 -12.21 4.44
N VAL A 23 13.62 -10.93 4.80
CA VAL A 23 14.05 -9.84 3.91
C VAL A 23 15.44 -10.12 3.32
N ALA A 24 16.35 -10.71 4.11
CA ALA A 24 17.68 -11.11 3.65
C ALA A 24 17.69 -12.20 2.56
N LEU A 25 16.59 -12.94 2.36
CA LEU A 25 16.46 -13.93 1.28
C LEU A 25 16.30 -13.29 -0.11
N GLY A 26 15.85 -12.03 -0.17
CA GLY A 26 15.62 -11.31 -1.41
C GLY A 26 14.32 -11.69 -2.13
N TRP A 27 13.95 -10.86 -3.12
CA TRP A 27 12.68 -10.96 -3.85
C TRP A 27 12.43 -12.35 -4.46
N GLU A 28 13.44 -12.91 -5.12
CA GLU A 28 13.32 -14.13 -5.93
C GLU A 28 12.86 -15.34 -5.10
N LYS A 29 13.20 -15.33 -3.81
CA LYS A 29 12.73 -16.34 -2.85
C LYS A 29 11.36 -15.98 -2.27
N LEU A 30 11.12 -14.70 -2.00
CA LEU A 30 9.93 -14.23 -1.30
C LEU A 30 8.70 -14.02 -2.18
N GLU A 31 8.84 -13.88 -3.50
CA GLU A 31 7.72 -13.58 -4.42
C GLU A 31 6.52 -14.52 -4.22
N ARG A 32 6.77 -15.82 -3.99
CA ARG A 32 5.71 -16.83 -3.78
C ARG A 32 4.97 -16.71 -2.46
N VAL A 33 5.56 -16.04 -1.47
CA VAL A 33 4.97 -15.80 -0.16
C VAL A 33 4.67 -14.31 0.08
N MET A 34 4.75 -13.49 -0.98
CA MET A 34 4.50 -12.06 -0.90
C MET A 34 3.10 -11.71 -0.35
N PRO A 35 2.03 -12.45 -0.68
CA PRO A 35 0.73 -12.19 -0.05
C PRO A 35 0.77 -12.27 1.48
N GLN A 36 1.45 -13.27 2.04
CA GLN A 36 1.60 -13.42 3.49
C GLN A 36 2.51 -12.36 4.11
N ILE A 37 3.49 -11.86 3.35
CA ILE A 37 4.33 -10.73 3.79
C ILE A 37 3.49 -9.45 3.85
N LEU A 38 2.64 -9.22 2.84
CA LEU A 38 1.79 -8.04 2.77
C LEU A 38 0.71 -8.02 3.87
N GLU A 39 0.29 -9.17 4.40
CA GLU A 39 -0.62 -9.25 5.56
C GLU A 39 -0.04 -8.54 6.79
N TRP A 40 1.29 -8.53 6.97
CA TRP A 40 1.93 -7.77 8.05
C TRP A 40 1.84 -6.26 7.87
N MET A 41 1.38 -5.78 6.71
CA MET A 41 1.12 -4.37 6.43
C MET A 41 -0.34 -3.98 6.70
N GLN A 42 -1.18 -4.88 7.23
CA GLN A 42 -2.54 -4.55 7.67
C GLN A 42 -2.55 -3.53 8.81
N ASP A 43 -1.52 -3.52 9.66
CA ASP A 43 -1.30 -2.50 10.69
C ASP A 43 0.16 -2.05 10.66
N ILE A 44 0.38 -0.83 10.15
CA ILE A 44 1.72 -0.24 10.03
C ILE A 44 2.40 0.04 11.38
N ASN A 45 1.66 -0.05 12.49
CA ASN A 45 2.22 0.12 13.83
C ASN A 45 2.87 -1.17 14.37
N TRP A 46 2.69 -2.31 13.70
CA TRP A 46 3.38 -3.54 14.09
C TRP A 46 4.89 -3.42 13.82
N PRO A 47 5.76 -3.76 14.79
CA PRO A 47 7.20 -3.73 14.58
C PRO A 47 7.69 -4.51 13.35
N VAL A 48 7.07 -5.66 13.04
CA VAL A 48 7.36 -6.41 11.82
C VAL A 48 7.04 -5.65 10.53
N ALA A 49 6.00 -4.81 10.52
CA ALA A 49 5.67 -3.97 9.37
C ALA A 49 6.80 -2.97 9.09
N ALA A 50 7.44 -2.44 10.14
CA ALA A 50 8.58 -1.53 10.01
C ALA A 50 9.80 -2.21 9.36
N ILE A 51 9.98 -3.53 9.56
CA ILE A 51 11.03 -4.30 8.90
C ILE A 51 10.71 -4.57 7.42
N PHE A 52 9.47 -4.95 7.09
CA PHE A 52 9.10 -5.25 5.71
C PHE A 52 8.97 -4.01 4.82
N ARG A 53 8.55 -2.86 5.37
CA ARG A 53 8.24 -1.67 4.59
C ARG A 53 9.39 -1.20 3.68
N PRO A 54 10.64 -1.00 4.15
CA PRO A 54 11.74 -0.58 3.27
C PRO A 54 12.00 -1.57 2.14
N PHE A 55 11.91 -2.88 2.46
CA PHE A 55 12.07 -3.94 1.46
C PHE A 55 10.97 -3.88 0.40
N LEU A 56 9.70 -3.70 0.80
CA LEU A 56 8.56 -3.62 -0.12
C LEU A 56 8.64 -2.38 -1.02
N VAL A 57 8.97 -1.21 -0.45
CA VAL A 57 9.18 0.03 -1.22
C VAL A 57 10.27 -0.15 -2.28
N ALA A 58 11.37 -0.81 -1.93
CA ALA A 58 12.48 -1.04 -2.85
C ALA A 58 12.14 -1.94 -4.05
N GLN A 59 11.02 -2.68 -4.03
CA GLN A 59 10.62 -3.51 -5.17
C GLN A 59 10.00 -2.71 -6.31
N GLY A 60 9.53 -1.49 -6.03
CA GLY A 60 8.88 -0.63 -7.01
C GLY A 60 7.77 -1.34 -7.79
N ALA A 61 7.76 -1.15 -9.11
CA ALA A 61 6.75 -1.71 -10.01
C ALA A 61 6.59 -3.24 -9.95
N ARG A 62 7.62 -4.00 -9.51
CA ARG A 62 7.54 -5.46 -9.38
C ARG A 62 6.50 -5.91 -8.36
N LEU A 63 6.19 -5.07 -7.37
CA LEU A 63 5.22 -5.37 -6.32
C LEU A 63 3.76 -5.25 -6.83
N ALA A 64 3.52 -4.53 -7.93
CA ALA A 64 2.19 -4.18 -8.40
C ALA A 64 1.22 -5.38 -8.53
N PRO A 65 1.60 -6.54 -9.13
CA PRO A 65 0.70 -7.68 -9.23
C PRO A 65 0.24 -8.23 -7.87
N CYS A 66 1.07 -8.09 -6.83
CA CYS A 66 0.75 -8.54 -5.47
C CYS A 66 -0.22 -7.60 -4.74
N LEU A 67 -0.26 -6.32 -5.12
CA LEU A 67 -1.15 -5.33 -4.49
C LEU A 67 -2.56 -5.30 -5.10
N LYS A 68 -2.72 -5.66 -6.38
CA LYS A 68 -4.03 -5.63 -7.05
C LYS A 68 -5.13 -6.40 -6.29
N PRO A 69 -4.87 -7.60 -5.74
CA PRO A 69 -5.87 -8.30 -4.92
C PRO A 69 -6.28 -7.55 -3.65
N ILE A 70 -5.37 -6.80 -3.02
CA ILE A 70 -5.65 -6.00 -1.82
C ILE A 70 -6.60 -4.85 -2.17
N PHE A 71 -6.33 -4.13 -3.26
CA PHE A 71 -7.20 -3.03 -3.72
C PHE A 71 -8.56 -3.49 -4.27
N ALA A 72 -8.69 -4.76 -4.60
CA ALA A 72 -9.96 -5.39 -4.97
C ALA A 72 -10.72 -6.00 -3.77
N GLY A 73 -10.09 -6.13 -2.60
CA GLY A 73 -10.71 -6.63 -1.38
C GLY A 73 -11.49 -5.57 -0.62
N ASP A 74 -11.95 -5.92 0.58
CA ASP A 74 -12.84 -5.08 1.41
C ASP A 74 -12.16 -4.55 2.69
N ASP A 75 -10.86 -4.79 2.87
CA ASP A 75 -10.09 -4.27 4.00
C ASP A 75 -9.57 -2.86 3.68
N ASP A 76 -10.42 -1.87 3.94
CA ASP A 76 -10.13 -0.48 3.58
C ASP A 76 -9.00 0.14 4.41
N ILE A 77 -8.82 -0.29 5.66
CA ILE A 77 -7.68 0.11 6.51
C ILE A 77 -6.38 -0.44 5.91
N TRP A 78 -6.36 -1.70 5.47
CA TRP A 78 -5.20 -2.27 4.81
C TRP A 78 -4.87 -1.56 3.50
N LYS A 79 -5.87 -1.21 2.68
CA LYS A 79 -5.66 -0.38 1.48
C LYS A 79 -5.00 0.95 1.83
N TYR A 80 -5.52 1.68 2.82
CA TYR A 80 -4.94 2.93 3.28
C TYR A 80 -3.48 2.75 3.70
N ASN A 81 -3.20 1.73 4.50
CA ASN A 81 -1.86 1.41 4.99
C ASN A 81 -0.86 1.07 3.87
N ILE A 82 -1.30 0.35 2.83
CA ILE A 82 -0.48 0.09 1.64
C ILE A 82 -0.20 1.40 0.88
N LEU A 83 -1.21 2.25 0.68
CA LEU A 83 -1.05 3.52 -0.03
C LEU A 83 -0.06 4.44 0.70
N ALA A 84 -0.32 4.73 1.97
CA ALA A 84 0.49 5.64 2.77
C ALA A 84 1.89 5.07 3.09
N GLY A 85 1.95 3.77 3.42
CA GLY A 85 3.18 3.12 3.88
C GLY A 85 4.14 2.70 2.77
N ILE A 86 3.63 2.44 1.55
CA ILE A 86 4.43 1.85 0.46
C ILE A 86 4.29 2.66 -0.83
N VAL A 87 3.08 2.81 -1.36
CA VAL A 87 2.87 3.36 -2.71
C VAL A 87 3.31 4.82 -2.79
N LEU A 88 3.00 5.63 -1.79
CA LEU A 88 3.41 7.04 -1.72
C LEU A 88 4.93 7.23 -1.79
N GLN A 89 5.71 6.24 -1.34
CA GLN A 89 7.17 6.28 -1.33
C GLN A 89 7.81 5.68 -2.59
N SER A 90 7.02 5.14 -3.53
CA SER A 90 7.54 4.54 -4.77
C SER A 90 6.76 5.05 -6.00
N PRO A 91 7.29 6.06 -6.70
CA PRO A 91 6.70 6.57 -7.93
C PRO A 91 6.53 5.51 -9.03
N GLU A 92 7.48 4.57 -9.15
CA GLU A 92 7.42 3.48 -10.13
C GLU A 92 6.26 2.54 -9.81
N LEU A 93 6.03 2.24 -8.53
CA LEU A 93 4.90 1.43 -8.09
C LEU A 93 3.58 2.17 -8.31
N ALA A 94 3.50 3.45 -7.89
CA ALA A 94 2.31 4.29 -8.10
C ALA A 94 1.91 4.33 -9.58
N SER A 95 2.88 4.50 -10.49
CA SER A 95 2.65 4.44 -11.93
C SER A 95 2.11 3.07 -12.38
N ALA A 96 2.69 1.98 -11.87
CA ALA A 96 2.31 0.61 -12.22
C ALA A 96 0.90 0.20 -11.74
N ILE A 97 0.36 0.86 -10.71
CA ILE A 97 -1.01 0.64 -10.20
C ILE A 97 -1.95 1.85 -10.44
N SER A 98 -1.60 2.71 -11.39
CA SER A 98 -2.36 3.94 -11.66
C SER A 98 -3.85 3.69 -11.95
N ALA A 99 -4.19 2.57 -12.62
CA ALA A 99 -5.58 2.19 -12.87
C ALA A 99 -6.36 1.92 -11.56
N GLU A 100 -5.73 1.26 -10.58
CA GLU A 100 -6.31 1.01 -9.26
C GLU A 100 -6.49 2.32 -8.47
N LEU A 101 -5.50 3.23 -8.52
CA LEU A 101 -5.58 4.56 -7.92
C LEU A 101 -6.72 5.38 -8.55
N GLU A 102 -6.82 5.41 -9.88
CA GLU A 102 -7.90 6.12 -10.58
C GLU A 102 -9.29 5.56 -10.22
N ARG A 103 -9.41 4.24 -10.01
CA ARG A 103 -10.68 3.63 -9.56
C ARG A 103 -11.05 4.11 -8.14
N LEU A 104 -10.09 4.11 -7.22
CA LEU A 104 -10.28 4.59 -5.84
C LEU A 104 -10.76 6.04 -5.78
N VAL A 105 -10.35 6.86 -6.75
CA VAL A 105 -10.80 8.25 -6.89
C VAL A 105 -12.15 8.36 -7.57
N ARG A 106 -12.35 7.69 -8.71
CA ARG A 106 -13.55 7.88 -9.55
C ARG A 106 -14.78 7.14 -9.05
N SER A 107 -14.61 6.01 -8.40
CA SER A 107 -15.71 5.15 -7.95
C SER A 107 -15.39 4.46 -6.62
N PRO A 108 -15.19 5.22 -5.53
CA PRO A 108 -14.92 4.63 -4.23
C PRO A 108 -16.15 3.95 -3.63
N THR A 109 -15.90 2.90 -2.84
CA THR A 109 -16.91 2.33 -1.94
C THR A 109 -17.18 3.27 -0.76
N SER A 110 -18.17 2.95 0.08
CA SER A 110 -18.42 3.74 1.29
C SER A 110 -17.30 3.61 2.32
N GLY A 111 -16.74 2.41 2.48
CA GLY A 111 -15.66 2.17 3.44
C GLY A 111 -14.34 2.82 2.99
N GLU A 112 -14.06 2.81 1.69
CA GLU A 112 -12.89 3.52 1.12
C GLU A 112 -12.92 5.03 1.40
N ARG A 113 -14.11 5.65 1.40
CA ARG A 113 -14.28 7.06 1.83
C ARG A 113 -14.15 7.23 3.34
N GLN A 114 -14.70 6.30 4.11
CA GLN A 114 -14.69 6.39 5.57
C GLN A 114 -13.26 6.29 6.13
N GLU A 115 -12.43 5.43 5.53
CA GLU A 115 -11.04 5.19 5.92
C GLU A 115 -10.05 6.08 5.13
N CYS A 116 -10.53 7.14 4.47
CA CYS A 116 -9.72 8.12 3.73
C CYS A 116 -8.81 7.52 2.62
N VAL A 117 -9.18 6.37 2.05
CA VAL A 117 -8.42 5.69 0.98
C VAL A 117 -8.45 6.52 -0.30
N THR A 118 -9.58 7.16 -0.58
CA THR A 118 -9.77 8.04 -1.76
C THR A 118 -8.82 9.23 -1.72
N GLU A 119 -8.79 9.95 -0.61
CA GLU A 119 -7.96 11.13 -0.39
C GLU A 119 -6.47 10.77 -0.52
N GLN A 120 -6.06 9.63 0.03
CA GLN A 120 -4.69 9.15 -0.09
C GLN A 120 -4.33 8.81 -1.55
N ALA A 121 -5.25 8.21 -2.31
CA ALA A 121 -5.03 7.92 -3.74
C ALA A 121 -4.95 9.21 -4.58
N GLU A 122 -5.76 10.23 -4.28
CA GLU A 122 -5.68 11.55 -4.91
C GLU A 122 -4.33 12.22 -4.66
N GLU A 123 -3.83 12.19 -3.43
CA GLU A 123 -2.51 12.73 -3.07
C GLU A 123 -1.39 12.07 -3.87
N ILE A 124 -1.43 10.73 -3.97
CA ILE A 124 -0.43 9.96 -4.74
C ILE A 124 -0.48 10.34 -6.22
N LEU A 125 -1.68 10.44 -6.81
CA LEU A 125 -1.82 10.85 -8.22
C LEU A 125 -1.37 12.30 -8.46
N ALA A 126 -1.64 13.22 -7.52
CA ALA A 126 -1.24 14.61 -7.62
C ALA A 126 0.28 14.79 -7.48
N SER A 127 0.90 14.12 -6.51
CA SER A 127 2.34 14.18 -6.27
C SER A 127 3.16 13.63 -7.44
N TRP A 128 2.62 12.65 -8.17
CA TRP A 128 3.28 12.07 -9.35
C TRP A 128 3.04 12.84 -10.66
N THR A 129 1.85 13.42 -10.85
CA THR A 129 1.52 14.14 -12.10
C THR A 129 2.11 15.55 -12.19
N GLY A 130 2.77 16.06 -11.14
CA GLY A 130 3.29 17.42 -11.09
C GLY A 130 2.20 18.50 -11.22
N ARG A 131 0.92 18.12 -11.08
CA ARG A 131 -0.18 19.08 -11.07
C ARG A 131 -0.39 19.58 -9.64
N PRO A 132 -0.42 20.91 -9.42
CA PRO A 132 -0.86 21.42 -8.12
C PRO A 132 -2.30 20.97 -7.89
N VAL A 133 -2.57 20.42 -6.70
CA VAL A 133 -3.92 20.17 -6.19
C VAL A 133 -4.69 21.47 -6.34
N ALA A 134 -5.69 21.47 -7.23
CA ALA A 134 -6.58 22.61 -7.37
C ALA A 134 -7.29 22.76 -6.01
N ALA A 135 -6.97 23.85 -5.31
CA ALA A 135 -7.65 24.24 -4.09
C ALA A 135 -9.16 24.17 -4.35
N GLY A 136 -9.84 23.41 -3.49
CA GLY A 136 -11.27 23.17 -3.56
C GLY A 136 -12.04 24.45 -3.84
N SER A 137 -13.06 24.30 -4.67
CA SER A 137 -14.10 25.27 -4.97
C SER A 137 -14.66 25.90 -3.69
N GLY A 138 -14.02 26.97 -3.26
CA GLY A 138 -14.57 27.92 -2.31
C GLY A 138 -15.82 28.50 -2.93
N GLN A 139 -16.95 28.16 -2.33
CA GLN A 139 -18.26 28.68 -2.69
C GLN A 139 -18.20 30.20 -2.79
N SER A 140 -18.74 30.69 -3.90
CA SER A 140 -19.17 32.07 -4.06
C SER A 140 -20.05 32.47 -2.88
N VAL A 141 -19.59 33.47 -2.14
CA VAL A 141 -20.45 34.34 -1.35
C VAL A 141 -20.21 35.76 -1.83
N ASP A 142 -21.06 36.17 -2.76
CA ASP A 142 -21.40 37.56 -3.00
C ASP A 142 -22.13 38.08 -1.74
N PRO A 143 -21.72 39.25 -1.22
CA PRO A 143 -22.76 40.20 -0.89
C PRO A 143 -22.38 41.64 -1.27
N ARG A 144 -23.15 42.17 -2.22
CA ARG A 144 -23.79 43.51 -2.27
C ARG A 144 -22.92 44.75 -2.10
#